data_AF-A0A9W7CVZ5-F1
#
_entry.id   AF-A0A9W7CVZ5-F1
#
_cell.length_a   1.000
_cell.length_b   1.000
_cell.length_c   1.000
_cell.angle_alpha   90.00
_cell.angle_beta   90.00
_cell.angle_gamma   90.00
#
_symmetry.space_group_name_H-M   'P 1'
#
loop_
_entity.id
_entity.type
_entity.pdbx_description
1 polymer ?
#
loop_
_entity_poly.entity_id
_entity_poly.type
_entity_poly.pdbx_seq_one_letter_code
_entity_poly.pdbx_strand_id
1 'polypeptide(L)'
;MNGDHTACGPPEWAILASTHAIDVNLTLNTAAGPVRFQDLKRCLIVESDFLVGKRLLAELGIDVDRQLGYLAVRGDDDKTFDDPQSMQFHKPTIAGVVMNVVDALVSDAIQRGVIDDYITTRLNTVLQ
;
A
#
# COMPACT_ATOMS: atom_id res chain seq x y z
N MET A 1 -39.55 -0.39 14.26
CA MET A 1 -38.30 0.13 14.82
C MET A 1 -37.22 -0.87 14.46
N ASN A 2 -36.32 -0.43 13.58
CA ASN A 2 -34.93 -0.86 13.35
C ASN A 2 -34.78 -2.33 12.89
N GLY A 3 -34.50 -2.68 11.63
CA GLY A 3 -33.69 -1.98 10.64
C GLY A 3 -32.22 -2.10 11.01
N ASP A 4 -31.54 -3.16 10.58
CA ASP A 4 -30.26 -3.00 9.87
C ASP A 4 -29.87 -4.24 9.07
N HIS A 5 -29.60 -4.00 7.79
CA HIS A 5 -29.02 -4.94 6.83
C HIS A 5 -27.51 -4.90 7.03
N THR A 6 -26.91 -5.97 7.53
CA THR A 6 -25.45 -6.14 7.42
C THR A 6 -25.17 -7.41 6.65
N ALA A 7 -25.32 -7.31 5.33
CA ALA A 7 -24.65 -8.22 4.42
C ALA A 7 -23.14 -8.06 4.66
N CYS A 8 -22.48 -9.13 5.11
CA CYS A 8 -21.03 -9.20 5.14
C CYS A 8 -20.53 -9.14 3.69
N GLY A 9 -20.15 -7.94 3.24
CA GLY A 9 -19.49 -7.75 1.96
C GLY A 9 -18.14 -8.49 1.94
N PRO A 10 -17.64 -8.85 0.75
CA PRO A 10 -16.35 -9.51 0.63
C PRO A 10 -15.23 -8.60 1.18
N PRO A 11 -14.15 -9.16 1.77
CA PRO A 11 -12.97 -8.39 2.10
C PRO A 11 -12.28 -7.95 0.79
N GLU A 12 -12.28 -6.64 0.56
CA GLU A 12 -12.19 -6.05 -0.79
C GLU A 12 -10.76 -5.62 -1.13
N TRP A 13 -9.88 -6.57 -1.48
CA TRP A 13 -9.01 -6.24 -2.61
C TRP A 13 -9.99 -6.10 -3.77
N ALA A 14 -10.27 -4.86 -4.20
CA ALA A 14 -11.34 -4.58 -5.14
C ALA A 14 -11.15 -5.44 -6.40
N ILE A 15 -12.06 -6.40 -6.61
CA ILE A 15 -12.09 -7.18 -7.84
C ILE A 15 -12.61 -6.23 -8.91
N LEU A 16 -11.71 -5.73 -9.75
CA LEU A 16 -12.10 -4.98 -10.93
C LEU A 16 -12.74 -5.95 -11.93
N ALA A 17 -14.07 -5.98 -11.95
CA ALA A 17 -14.82 -6.68 -12.97
C ALA A 17 -14.81 -5.86 -14.27
N SER A 18 -14.28 -6.45 -15.33
CA SER A 18 -14.37 -5.87 -16.67
C SER A 18 -15.37 -6.64 -17.52
N THR A 19 -16.20 -5.92 -18.25
CA THR A 19 -17.18 -6.52 -19.16
C THR A 19 -16.65 -6.65 -20.59
N HIS A 20 -15.68 -5.82 -20.97
CA HIS A 20 -15.19 -5.72 -22.34
C HIS A 20 -13.69 -5.41 -22.38
N ALA A 21 -13.01 -5.94 -23.40
CA ALA A 21 -11.65 -5.59 -23.74
C ALA A 21 -11.61 -4.99 -25.15
N ILE A 22 -10.96 -3.84 -25.31
CA ILE A 22 -10.85 -3.13 -26.59
C ILE A 22 -9.40 -2.71 -26.85
N ASP A 23 -9.02 -2.59 -28.11
CA ASP A 23 -7.71 -2.07 -28.51
C ASP A 23 -7.85 -0.58 -28.87
N VAL A 24 -7.09 0.28 -28.20
CA VAL A 24 -7.17 1.74 -28.35
C VAL A 24 -5.83 2.37 -28.67
N ASN A 25 -5.84 3.37 -29.56
CA ASN A 25 -4.69 4.24 -29.79
C ASN A 25 -4.64 5.29 -28.69
N LEU A 26 -3.71 5.12 -27.74
CA LEU A 26 -3.65 5.92 -26.52
C LEU A 26 -2.73 7.14 -26.68
N THR A 27 -3.18 8.29 -26.17
CA THR A 27 -2.37 9.50 -25.99
C THR A 27 -2.58 10.03 -24.58
N LEU A 28 -1.51 10.24 -23.84
CA LEU A 28 -1.53 10.75 -22.47
C LEU A 28 -1.03 12.19 -22.44
N ASN A 29 -1.81 13.09 -21.87
CA ASN A 29 -1.39 14.48 -21.68
C ASN A 29 -0.58 14.56 -20.39
N THR A 30 0.74 14.65 -20.52
CA THR A 30 1.65 14.81 -19.37
C THR A 30 1.97 16.28 -19.16
N ALA A 31 2.55 16.64 -18.00
CA ALA A 31 3.03 17.99 -17.75
C ALA A 31 4.14 18.43 -18.74
N ALA A 32 4.86 17.49 -19.34
CA ALA A 32 5.86 17.75 -20.38
C ALA A 32 5.25 17.81 -21.80
N GLY A 33 3.93 17.63 -21.93
CA GLY A 33 3.19 17.60 -23.18
C GLY A 33 2.55 16.25 -23.49
N PRO A 34 1.80 16.16 -24.61
CA PRO A 34 1.16 14.92 -25.04
C PRO A 34 2.16 13.85 -25.45
N VAL A 35 1.96 12.62 -24.96
CA VAL A 35 2.74 11.44 -25.34
C VAL A 35 1.81 10.42 -25.99
N ARG A 36 2.07 10.10 -27.26
CA ARG A 36 1.31 9.11 -28.02
C ARG A 36 2.07 7.80 -28.08
N PHE A 37 1.38 6.70 -27.80
CA PHE A 37 1.93 5.37 -27.96
C PHE A 37 1.92 4.96 -29.44
N GLN A 38 2.94 4.22 -29.86
CA GLN A 38 3.08 3.79 -31.26
C GLN A 38 2.08 2.68 -31.62
N ASP A 39 1.84 1.75 -30.69
CA ASP A 39 0.95 0.60 -30.90
C ASP A 39 -0.40 0.77 -30.20
N LEU A 40 -1.40 0.03 -30.69
CA LEU A 40 -2.67 -0.13 -29.99
C LEU A 40 -2.44 -0.78 -28.62
N LYS A 41 -3.10 -0.23 -27.61
CA LYS A 41 -3.05 -0.74 -26.23
C LYS A 41 -4.37 -1.41 -25.91
N ARG A 42 -4.30 -2.64 -25.40
CA ARG A 42 -5.46 -3.39 -24.95
C ARG A 42 -5.94 -2.84 -23.60
N CYS A 43 -7.12 -2.27 -23.58
CA CYS A 43 -7.75 -1.69 -22.40
C CYS A 43 -8.96 -2.52 -21.97
N LEU A 44 -9.13 -2.64 -20.65
CA LEU A 44 -10.29 -3.25 -20.03
C LEU A 44 -11.27 -2.15 -19.65
N ILE A 45 -12.52 -2.28 -20.06
CA ILE A 45 -13.58 -1.34 -19.68
C ILE A 45 -14.08 -1.76 -18.29
N VAL A 46 -13.95 -0.84 -17.34
CA VAL A 46 -14.42 -0.95 -15.95
C VAL A 46 -15.29 0.27 -15.64
N GLU A 47 -16.17 0.19 -14.65
CA GLU A 47 -17.22 1.20 -14.40
C GLU A 47 -16.71 2.53 -13.79
N SER A 48 -15.40 2.67 -13.56
CA SER A 48 -14.80 3.73 -12.74
C SER A 48 -13.75 4.51 -13.54
N ASP A 49 -12.50 4.49 -13.08
CA ASP A 49 -11.43 5.36 -13.57
C ASP A 49 -10.55 4.72 -14.65
N PHE A 50 -9.81 5.58 -15.37
CA PHE A 50 -8.79 5.14 -16.32
C PHE A 50 -7.50 4.75 -15.58
N LEU A 51 -7.33 3.46 -15.34
CA LEU A 51 -6.16 2.91 -14.67
C LEU A 51 -5.06 2.56 -15.66
N VAL A 52 -3.84 3.02 -15.37
CA VAL A 52 -2.64 2.71 -16.16
C VAL A 52 -1.75 1.76 -15.38
N GLY A 53 -1.55 0.56 -15.92
CA GLY A 53 -0.69 -0.44 -15.29
C GLY A 53 0.81 -0.11 -15.41
N LYS A 54 1.61 -0.68 -14.49
CA LYS A 54 3.07 -0.51 -14.42
C LYS A 54 3.79 -0.71 -15.76
N ARG A 55 3.36 -1.69 -16.57
CA ARG A 55 3.96 -1.97 -17.89
C ARG A 55 3.90 -0.75 -18.81
N LEU A 56 2.75 -0.09 -18.87
CA LEU A 56 2.55 1.07 -19.74
C LEU A 56 3.28 2.31 -19.19
N LEU A 57 3.35 2.45 -17.87
CA LEU A 57 4.17 3.50 -17.23
C LEU A 57 5.66 3.32 -17.55
N ALA A 58 6.17 2.09 -17.55
CA ALA A 58 7.57 1.81 -17.89
C ALA A 58 7.92 2.19 -19.34
N GLU A 59 6.99 2.03 -20.29
CA GLU A 59 7.16 2.52 -21.66
C GLU A 59 7.33 4.05 -21.74
N LEU A 60 6.79 4.79 -20.76
CA LEU A 60 6.97 6.24 -20.62
C LEU A 60 8.26 6.61 -19.85
N GLY A 61 9.07 5.62 -19.44
CA GLY A 61 10.23 5.83 -18.58
C GLY A 61 9.89 6.06 -17.11
N ILE A 62 8.66 5.76 -16.69
CA ILE A 62 8.21 5.89 -15.30
C ILE A 62 8.35 4.55 -14.60
N ASP A 63 9.46 4.40 -13.87
CA ASP A 63 9.72 3.25 -12.99
C ASP A 63 9.29 3.60 -11.56
N VAL A 64 8.05 3.21 -11.22
CA VAL A 64 7.44 3.50 -9.92
C VAL A 64 8.23 2.84 -8.78
N ASP A 65 8.72 1.62 -8.96
CA ASP A 65 9.41 0.88 -7.90
C ASP A 65 10.76 1.53 -7.58
N ARG A 66 11.51 1.94 -8.62
CA ARG A 66 12.75 2.71 -8.44
C ARG A 66 12.50 4.07 -7.80
N GLN A 67 11.43 4.77 -8.20
CA GLN A 67 11.06 6.07 -7.63
C GLN A 67 10.66 5.95 -6.14
N LEU A 68 9.87 4.94 -5.79
CA LEU A 68 9.53 4.64 -4.39
C LEU A 68 10.77 4.27 -3.58
N GLY A 69 11.72 3.53 -4.16
CA GLY A 69 13.01 3.24 -3.53
C GLY A 69 13.79 4.50 -3.14
N TYR A 70 13.85 5.50 -4.00
CA TYR A 70 14.49 6.78 -3.66
C TYR A 70 13.80 7.54 -2.53
N LEU A 71 12.47 7.44 -2.43
CA LEU A 71 11.72 8.04 -1.34
C LEU A 71 11.98 7.32 -0.02
N ALA A 72 12.10 5.99 -0.04
CA ALA A 72 12.39 5.21 1.15
C ALA A 72 13.80 5.46 1.71
N VAL A 73 14.79 5.71 0.85
CA VAL A 73 16.18 6.01 1.25
C VAL A 73 16.31 7.40 1.88
N ARG A 74 15.48 8.36 1.45
CA ARG A 74 15.45 9.74 1.99
C ARG A 74 14.76 9.90 3.36
N GLY A 75 14.30 8.80 3.96
CA GLY A 75 13.69 8.82 5.29
C GLY A 75 14.70 8.85 6.43
N ASP A 76 15.99 8.67 6.15
CA ASP A 76 17.04 8.45 7.17
C ASP A 76 18.19 9.48 7.12
N ASP A 77 18.20 10.37 6.12
CA ASP A 77 19.23 11.40 5.92
C ASP A 77 18.84 12.80 6.42
N ASP A 78 17.92 12.89 7.38
CA ASP A 78 17.73 14.11 8.20
C ASP A 78 18.87 14.25 9.24
N LYS A 79 20.09 14.47 8.74
CA LYS A 79 21.28 14.84 9.51
C LYS A 79 21.93 16.07 8.89
N THR A 80 21.16 17.13 8.72
CA THR A 80 21.72 18.48 8.66
C THR A 80 20.75 19.49 9.28
N PHE A 81 20.37 19.24 10.53
CA PHE A 81 20.01 20.33 11.44
C PHE A 81 21.27 20.67 12.24
N ASP A 82 22.04 21.62 11.71
CA ASP A 82 23.00 22.38 12.50
C ASP A 82 22.22 23.27 13.49
N ASP A 83 21.78 22.69 14.60
CA ASP A 83 21.52 23.40 15.85
C ASP A 83 21.64 22.41 17.04
N PRO A 84 22.68 22.52 17.90
CA PRO A 84 22.93 21.54 18.95
C PRO A 84 22.08 21.76 20.22
N GLN A 85 20.88 22.32 20.13
CA GLN A 85 20.01 22.52 21.29
C GLN A 85 18.51 22.33 20.96
N SER A 86 18.07 21.07 20.95
CA SER A 86 16.81 20.58 21.56
C SER A 86 16.11 19.49 20.74
N MET A 87 16.70 18.30 20.62
CA MET A 87 15.86 17.10 20.48
C MET A 87 16.42 16.03 21.39
N GLN A 88 15.88 15.95 22.60
CA GLN A 88 16.05 14.78 23.43
C GLN A 88 15.45 13.60 22.67
N PHE A 89 16.32 12.72 22.17
CA PHE A 89 15.92 11.39 21.75
C PHE A 89 15.40 10.65 22.98
N HIS A 90 14.10 10.76 23.24
CA HIS A 90 13.45 9.86 24.17
C HIS A 90 13.45 8.48 23.52
N LYS A 91 14.34 7.60 23.99
CA LYS A 91 14.20 6.15 23.78
C LYS A 91 12.75 5.82 24.16
N PRO A 92 11.88 5.36 23.23
CA PRO A 92 10.51 5.11 23.56
C PRO A 92 10.52 3.99 24.60
N THR A 93 10.18 4.35 25.84
CA THR A 93 9.89 3.35 26.85
C THR A 93 8.59 2.74 26.37
N ILE A 94 8.67 1.54 25.80
CA ILE A 94 7.49 0.80 25.32
C ILE A 94 6.60 0.61 26.54
N ALA A 95 5.62 1.49 26.67
CA ALA A 95 4.72 1.48 27.80
C ALA A 95 3.92 0.17 27.75
N GLY A 96 3.75 -0.50 28.89
CA GLY A 96 3.07 -1.81 28.97
C GLY A 96 1.68 -1.83 28.33
N VAL A 97 1.04 -0.67 28.17
CA VAL A 97 -0.22 -0.50 27.43
C VAL A 97 -0.10 -0.93 25.96
N VAL A 98 1.01 -0.62 25.29
CA VAL A 98 1.24 -0.99 23.88
C VAL A 98 1.37 -2.50 23.74
N MET A 99 2.11 -3.14 24.66
CA MET A 99 2.30 -4.58 24.65
C MET A 99 1.00 -5.34 24.90
N ASN A 100 0.15 -4.84 25.79
CA ASN A 100 -1.17 -5.43 26.05
C ASN A 100 -2.09 -5.37 24.81
N VAL A 101 -2.02 -4.29 24.03
CA VAL A 101 -2.81 -4.16 22.79
C VAL A 101 -2.30 -5.12 21.72
N VAL A 102 -0.97 -5.25 21.59
CA VAL A 102 -0.37 -6.20 20.64
C VAL A 102 -0.73 -7.65 21.02
N ASP A 103 -0.66 -8.01 22.30
CA ASP A 103 -1.01 -9.35 22.79
C ASP A 103 -2.49 -9.69 22.58
N ALA A 104 -3.38 -8.71 22.77
CA ALA A 104 -4.81 -8.85 22.49
C ALA A 104 -5.09 -9.06 20.99
N LEU A 105 -4.39 -8.32 20.11
CA LEU A 105 -4.52 -8.47 18.65
C LEU A 105 -4.01 -9.84 18.16
N VAL A 106 -2.90 -10.31 18.73
CA VAL A 106 -2.35 -11.64 18.41
C VAL A 106 -3.31 -12.74 18.88
N SER A 107 -3.86 -12.62 20.09
CA SER A 107 -4.83 -13.59 20.62
C SER A 107 -6.12 -13.65 19.79
N ASP A 108 -6.66 -12.50 19.38
CA ASP A 108 -7.85 -12.44 18.52
C ASP A 108 -7.60 -13.07 17.13
N ALA A 109 -6.41 -12.86 16.55
CA ALA A 109 -6.04 -13.45 15.26
C ALA A 109 -5.89 -14.99 15.32
N ILE A 110 -5.38 -15.54 16.44
CA ILE A 110 -5.33 -16.99 16.67
C ILE A 110 -6.74 -17.57 16.84
N GLN A 111 -7.58 -16.90 17.63
CA GLN A 111 -8.96 -17.36 17.87
C GLN A 111 -9.79 -17.38 16.59
N ARG A 112 -9.50 -16.46 15.66
CA ARG A 112 -10.12 -16.41 14.32
C ARG A 112 -9.50 -17.37 13.32
N GLY A 113 -8.43 -18.09 13.68
CA GLY A 113 -7.71 -19.01 12.79
C GLY A 113 -6.97 -18.31 11.64
N VAL A 114 -6.70 -17.01 11.77
CA VAL A 114 -6.03 -16.19 10.74
C VAL A 114 -4.52 -16.47 10.73
N ILE A 115 -3.96 -16.89 11.87
CA ILE A 115 -2.55 -17.26 12.04
C ILE A 115 -2.46 -18.57 12.82
N ASP A 116 -1.56 -19.47 12.36
CA ASP A 116 -1.22 -20.71 13.05
C ASP A 116 -0.24 -20.43 14.21
N ASP A 117 -0.24 -21.27 15.24
CA ASP A 117 0.61 -21.22 16.44
C ASP A 117 2.11 -21.07 16.12
N TYR A 118 2.53 -21.60 14.96
CA TYR A 118 3.90 -21.44 14.45
C TYR A 118 4.28 -19.98 14.15
N ILE A 119 3.35 -19.15 13.65
CA ILE A 119 3.61 -17.72 13.34
C ILE A 119 3.63 -16.89 14.63
N THR A 120 2.76 -17.21 15.60
CA THR A 120 2.71 -16.59 16.93
C THR A 120 4.03 -16.73 17.68
N THR A 121 4.59 -17.94 17.69
CA THR A 121 5.88 -18.22 18.38
C THR A 121 7.01 -17.37 17.80
N ARG A 122 7.01 -17.13 16.48
CA ARG A 122 8.02 -16.28 15.82
C ARG A 122 7.83 -14.80 16.13
N LEU A 123 6.60 -14.30 16.16
CA LEU A 123 6.31 -12.89 16.50
C LEU A 123 6.75 -12.56 17.93
N ASN A 124 6.47 -13.44 18.88
CA ASN A 124 6.87 -13.24 20.27
C ASN A 124 8.39 -13.27 20.47
N THR A 125 9.13 -13.99 19.62
CA THR A 125 10.61 -14.01 19.66
C THR A 125 11.24 -12.71 19.16
N VAL A 126 10.57 -11.99 18.25
CA VAL A 126 11.06 -10.71 17.68
C VAL A 126 10.75 -9.52 18.59
N LEU A 127 9.78 -9.65 19.49
CA LEU A 127 9.32 -8.60 20.40
C LEU A 127 9.98 -8.63 21.79
N GLN A 128 10.92 -9.56 22.02
CA GLN A 128 11.80 -9.61 23.20
C GLN A 128 13.19 -9.05 22.89
#